data_AF-A0A944NTX8-F1
#
_entry.id   AF-A0A944NTX8-F1
#
_cell.length_a   1.000
_cell.length_b   1.000
_cell.length_c   1.000
_cell.angle_alpha   90.00
_cell.angle_beta   90.00
_cell.angle_gamma   90.00
#
_symmetry.space_group_name_H-M   'P 1'
#
loop_
_entity.id
_entity.type
_entity.pdbx_description
1 polymer ?
#
loop_
_entity_poly.entity_id
_entity_poly.type
_entity_poly.pdbx_seq_one_letter_code
_entity_poly.pdbx_strand_id
1 'polypeptide(L)'
;NVLGDPDNGVIVASYLGSFFMAGAFLAIGSCISAMTKNQVVAFIVTATVCFLFTMSGLDLVLNFFRDWTPEVVVKTIASMSFLTHFAAVTKGVIDLRDVIFFSSLIAFWLFATTIVIDMKKAA
;
A
#
# COMPACT_ATOMS: atom_id res chain seq x y z
N ASN A 1 -1.19 4.76 32.69
CA ASN A 1 -2.37 4.45 31.88
C ASN A 1 -3.52 5.32 32.35
N VAL A 2 -3.70 6.53 31.77
CA VAL A 2 -4.57 7.58 32.35
C VAL A 2 -6.02 7.52 31.82
N LEU A 3 -6.28 6.63 30.86
CA LEU A 3 -7.57 6.45 30.17
C LEU A 3 -8.24 5.10 30.46
N GLY A 4 -7.80 4.38 31.50
CA GLY A 4 -8.24 3.01 31.82
C GLY A 4 -7.09 2.02 31.70
N ASP A 5 -7.37 0.83 31.15
CA ASP A 5 -6.37 -0.21 30.85
C ASP A 5 -6.23 -0.47 29.32
N PRO A 6 -5.96 0.56 28.48
CA PRO A 6 -5.70 0.31 27.08
C PRO A 6 -4.46 -0.56 26.89
N ASP A 7 -4.59 -1.51 25.98
CA ASP A 7 -3.51 -2.37 25.52
C ASP A 7 -2.50 -1.52 24.72
N ASN A 8 -1.42 -1.13 25.40
CA ASN A 8 -0.34 -0.36 24.79
C ASN A 8 0.32 -1.11 23.61
N GLY A 9 0.23 -2.45 23.57
CA GLY A 9 0.70 -3.26 22.45
C GLY A 9 -0.11 -2.98 21.18
N VAL A 10 -1.44 -2.96 21.29
CA VAL A 10 -2.33 -2.60 20.17
C VAL A 10 -2.09 -1.17 19.68
N ILE A 11 -1.85 -0.23 20.61
CA ILE A 11 -1.58 1.17 20.25
C ILE A 11 -0.28 1.26 19.43
N VAL A 12 0.81 0.70 19.93
CA VAL A 12 2.11 0.73 19.24
C VAL A 12 2.03 0.00 17.89
N ALA A 13 1.35 -1.15 17.85
CA ALA A 13 1.12 -1.89 16.61
C ALA A 13 0.37 -1.06 15.57
N SER A 14 -0.70 -0.38 15.97
CA SER A 14 -1.52 0.44 15.08
C SER A 14 -0.74 1.64 14.52
N TYR A 15 0.11 2.28 15.33
CA TYR A 15 0.99 3.36 14.86
C TYR A 15 2.04 2.85 13.86
N LEU A 16 2.68 1.71 14.16
CA LEU A 16 3.64 1.09 13.25
C LEU A 16 2.99 0.69 11.92
N GLY A 17 1.82 0.06 11.96
CA GLY A 17 1.06 -0.30 10.75
C GLY A 17 0.71 0.91 9.91
N SER A 18 0.23 1.99 10.56
CA SER A 18 -0.09 3.24 9.88
C SER A 18 1.14 3.89 9.24
N PHE A 19 2.30 3.81 9.90
CA PHE A 19 3.56 4.33 9.36
C PHE A 19 3.99 3.59 8.10
N PHE A 20 3.95 2.26 8.10
CA PHE A 20 4.27 1.45 6.92
C PHE A 20 3.29 1.66 5.77
N MET A 21 1.99 1.75 6.07
CA MET A 21 0.95 2.05 5.07
C MET A 21 1.16 3.43 4.44
N ALA A 22 1.43 4.46 5.25
CA ALA A 22 1.73 5.80 4.74
C ALA A 22 3.02 5.80 3.88
N GLY A 23 4.06 5.09 4.32
CA GLY A 23 5.32 4.96 3.56
C GLY A 23 5.11 4.31 2.18
N ALA A 24 4.27 3.28 2.09
CA ALA A 24 3.93 2.63 0.84
C ALA A 24 3.20 3.57 -0.13
N PHE A 25 2.22 4.35 0.35
CA PHE A 25 1.54 5.35 -0.49
C PHE A 25 2.48 6.45 -0.98
N LEU A 26 3.41 6.90 -0.13
CA LEU A 26 4.42 7.88 -0.54
C LEU A 26 5.36 7.32 -1.62
N ALA A 27 5.78 6.06 -1.51
CA ALA A 27 6.62 5.41 -2.51
C ALA A 27 5.92 5.30 -3.88
N ILE A 28 4.65 4.89 -3.89
CA ILE A 28 3.81 4.83 -5.10
C ILE A 28 3.67 6.22 -5.73
N GLY A 29 3.29 7.22 -4.93
CA GLY A 29 3.11 8.59 -5.39
C GLY A 29 4.40 9.22 -5.93
N SER A 30 5.55 8.90 -5.32
CA SER A 30 6.85 9.36 -5.80
C SER A 30 7.14 8.84 -7.22
N CYS A 31 6.87 7.57 -7.49
CA CYS A 31 7.06 6.99 -8.81
C CYS A 31 6.15 7.61 -9.87
N ILE A 32 4.85 7.75 -9.56
CA ILE A 32 3.85 8.33 -10.47
C ILE A 32 4.18 9.80 -10.76
N SER A 33 4.61 10.53 -9.73
CA SER A 33 5.08 11.92 -9.85
C SER A 33 6.31 12.01 -10.74
N ALA A 34 7.30 11.13 -10.57
CA ALA A 34 8.49 11.10 -11.42
C ALA A 34 8.15 10.81 -12.90
N MET A 35 7.12 10.01 -13.18
CA MET A 35 6.66 9.73 -14.54
C MET A 35 5.94 10.92 -15.18
N THR A 36 5.17 11.68 -14.41
CA THR A 36 4.22 12.67 -14.95
C THR A 36 4.80 14.09 -14.94
N LYS A 37 4.63 14.86 -16.03
CA LYS A 37 5.07 16.27 -16.08
C LYS A 37 4.06 17.24 -15.43
N ASN A 38 2.80 16.84 -15.33
CA ASN A 38 1.71 17.63 -14.77
C ASN A 38 1.37 17.18 -13.34
N GLN A 39 1.52 18.10 -12.38
CA GLN A 39 1.29 17.85 -10.95
C GLN A 39 -0.15 17.42 -10.63
N VAL A 40 -1.14 17.97 -11.33
CA VAL A 40 -2.56 17.63 -11.10
C VAL A 40 -2.84 16.19 -11.55
N VAL A 41 -2.32 15.81 -12.71
CA VAL A 41 -2.46 14.44 -13.23
C VAL A 41 -1.73 13.45 -12.32
N ALA A 42 -0.53 13.79 -11.85
CA ALA A 42 0.21 12.96 -10.90
C ALA A 42 -0.58 12.71 -9.61
N PHE A 43 -1.21 13.75 -9.06
CA PHE A 43 -2.05 13.64 -7.86
C PHE A 43 -3.26 12.72 -8.09
N ILE A 44 -4.03 12.95 -9.15
CA ILE A 44 -5.24 12.15 -9.45
C ILE A 44 -4.88 10.69 -9.67
N VAL A 45 -3.85 10.41 -10.48
CA VAL A 45 -3.43 9.03 -10.77
C VAL A 45 -2.91 8.35 -9.50
N THR A 46 -2.13 9.04 -8.68
CA THR A 46 -1.68 8.52 -7.38
C THR A 46 -2.85 8.19 -6.47
N ALA A 47 -3.82 9.11 -6.32
CA ALA A 47 -4.99 8.89 -5.49
C ALA A 47 -5.82 7.70 -5.98
N THR A 48 -6.04 7.57 -7.30
CA THR A 48 -6.74 6.43 -7.90
C THR A 48 -5.99 5.12 -7.64
N VAL A 49 -4.67 5.08 -7.85
CA VAL A 49 -3.87 3.88 -7.62
C VAL A 49 -3.89 3.49 -6.14
N CYS A 50 -3.63 4.42 -5.23
CA CYS A 50 -3.70 4.15 -3.78
C CYS A 50 -5.10 3.69 -3.34
N PHE A 51 -6.15 4.29 -3.91
CA PHE A 51 -7.53 3.86 -3.64
C PHE A 51 -7.78 2.43 -4.11
N LEU A 52 -7.34 2.06 -5.32
CA LEU A 52 -7.44 0.69 -5.84
C LEU A 52 -6.65 -0.31 -4.97
N PHE A 53 -5.43 0.04 -4.54
CA PHE A 53 -4.63 -0.78 -3.62
C PHE A 53 -5.26 -0.93 -2.24
N THR A 54 -6.02 0.07 -1.78
CA THR A 54 -6.75 0.00 -0.52
C THR A 54 -8.00 -0.86 -0.65
N MET A 55 -8.74 -0.71 -1.76
CA MET A 55 -10.01 -1.39 -1.99
C MET A 55 -9.87 -2.82 -2.54
N SER A 56 -8.67 -3.22 -2.95
CA SER A 56 -8.35 -4.55 -3.49
C SER A 56 -8.68 -5.73 -2.57
N GLY A 57 -8.93 -5.50 -1.28
CA GLY A 57 -9.33 -6.52 -0.31
C GLY A 57 -10.81 -6.59 -0.02
N LEU A 58 -11.61 -5.70 -0.60
CA LEU A 58 -13.06 -5.79 -0.53
C LEU A 58 -13.56 -6.76 -1.59
N ASP A 59 -14.47 -7.65 -1.20
CA ASP A 59 -15.12 -8.59 -2.10
C ASP A 59 -15.78 -7.88 -3.30
N LEU A 60 -16.24 -6.64 -3.13
CA LEU A 60 -16.79 -5.81 -4.22
C LEU A 60 -15.78 -5.60 -5.37
N VAL A 61 -14.52 -5.33 -5.05
CA VAL A 61 -13.47 -5.12 -6.07
C VAL A 61 -12.99 -6.45 -6.63
N LEU A 62 -12.80 -7.47 -5.78
CA LEU A 62 -12.39 -8.79 -6.22
C LEU A 62 -13.41 -9.45 -7.16
N ASN A 63 -14.70 -9.24 -6.93
CA ASN A 63 -15.75 -9.74 -7.83
C ASN A 63 -15.74 -9.02 -9.18
N PHE A 64 -15.49 -7.71 -9.21
CA PHE A 64 -15.32 -6.97 -10.48
C PHE A 64 -14.10 -7.48 -11.26
N PHE A 65 -13.02 -7.84 -10.57
CA PHE A 65 -11.84 -8.43 -11.20
C PHE A 65 -11.96 -9.92 -11.56
N ARG A 66 -12.87 -10.68 -10.95
CA ARG A 66 -13.10 -12.08 -11.34
C ARG A 66 -13.67 -12.24 -12.75
N ASP A 67 -14.46 -11.28 -13.22
CA ASP A 67 -15.13 -11.39 -14.52
C ASP A 67 -14.17 -11.27 -15.72
N TRP A 68 -13.04 -10.59 -15.56
CA TRP A 68 -12.12 -10.27 -16.66
C TRP A 68 -10.64 -10.63 -16.42
N THR A 69 -10.26 -11.13 -15.23
CA THR A 69 -8.86 -11.52 -14.93
C THR A 69 -8.72 -12.94 -14.40
N PRO A 70 -7.63 -13.65 -14.72
CA PRO A 70 -7.38 -15.02 -14.24
C PRO A 70 -7.36 -15.10 -12.70
N GLU A 71 -7.87 -16.19 -12.14
CA GLU A 71 -7.98 -16.39 -10.67
C GLU A 71 -6.65 -16.22 -9.93
N VAL A 72 -5.52 -16.52 -10.58
CA VAL A 72 -4.16 -16.34 -10.03
C VAL A 72 -3.86 -14.86 -9.74
N VAL A 73 -4.29 -13.97 -10.62
CA VAL A 73 -4.11 -12.51 -10.48
C VAL A 73 -5.04 -11.99 -9.37
N VAL A 74 -6.30 -12.45 -9.35
CA VAL A 74 -7.27 -12.09 -8.29
C VAL A 74 -6.78 -12.52 -6.92
N LYS A 75 -6.21 -13.73 -6.79
CA LYS A 75 -5.68 -14.24 -5.53
C LYS A 75 -4.43 -13.48 -5.07
N THR A 76 -3.60 -13.04 -6.02
CA THR A 76 -2.43 -12.20 -5.74
C THR A 76 -2.86 -10.80 -5.28
N ILE A 77 -3.86 -10.21 -5.94
CA ILE A 77 -4.45 -8.91 -5.58
C ILE A 77 -5.11 -8.98 -4.19
N ALA A 78 -5.85 -10.04 -3.89
CA ALA A 78 -6.43 -10.29 -2.58
C ALA A 78 -5.34 -10.40 -1.50
N SER A 79 -4.22 -11.08 -1.80
CA SER A 79 -3.07 -11.18 -0.88
C SER A 79 -2.28 -9.87 -0.71
N MET A 80 -2.41 -8.96 -1.68
CA MET A 80 -1.79 -7.62 -1.67
C MET A 80 -2.65 -6.57 -0.96
N SER A 81 -3.82 -6.93 -0.42
CA SER A 81 -4.69 -5.91 0.15
C SER A 81 -4.12 -5.30 1.41
N PHE A 82 -3.99 -3.98 1.36
CA PHE A 82 -3.60 -3.14 2.48
C PHE A 82 -4.61 -3.24 3.63
N LEU A 83 -5.90 -3.38 3.30
CA LEU A 83 -6.98 -3.38 4.29
C LEU A 83 -6.96 -4.65 5.15
N THR A 84 -6.68 -5.82 4.56
CA THR A 84 -6.62 -7.09 5.29
C THR A 84 -5.40 -7.17 6.20
N HIS A 85 -4.24 -6.68 5.73
CA HIS A 85 -3.03 -6.58 6.55
C HIS A 85 -3.19 -5.54 7.67
N PHE A 86 -3.81 -4.39 7.37
CA PHE A 86 -4.06 -3.36 8.38
C PHE A 86 -5.09 -3.82 9.44
N ALA A 87 -6.10 -4.60 9.05
CA ALA A 87 -7.07 -5.18 9.98
C ALA A 87 -6.45 -6.21 10.94
N ALA A 88 -5.42 -6.95 10.50
CA ALA A 88 -4.65 -7.85 11.35
C ALA A 88 -3.82 -7.07 12.38
N VAL A 89 -3.14 -6.00 11.94
CA VAL A 89 -2.36 -5.10 12.82
C VAL A 89 -3.22 -4.41 13.87
N THR A 90 -4.47 -4.04 13.53
CA THR A 90 -5.42 -3.39 14.45
C THR A 90 -5.84 -4.31 15.61
N LYS A 91 -5.63 -5.63 15.51
CA LYS A 91 -5.88 -6.60 16.59
C LYS A 91 -4.71 -6.76 17.55
N GLY A 92 -3.65 -5.95 17.42
CA GLY A 92 -2.48 -5.96 18.31
C GLY A 92 -1.45 -7.04 18.02
N VAL A 93 -1.64 -7.82 16.95
CA VAL A 93 -0.65 -8.80 16.50
C VAL A 93 0.09 -8.20 15.31
N ILE A 94 1.32 -7.72 15.55
CA ILE A 94 2.23 -7.37 14.47
C ILE A 94 2.80 -8.68 13.92
N ASP A 95 2.24 -9.18 12.82
CA ASP A 95 2.86 -10.30 12.10
C ASP A 95 4.07 -9.78 11.31
N LEU A 96 5.19 -10.50 11.40
CA LEU A 96 6.40 -10.20 10.63
C LEU A 96 6.10 -10.24 9.11
N ARG A 97 5.13 -11.06 8.70
CA ARG A 97 4.67 -11.16 7.31
C ARG A 97 4.19 -9.82 6.77
N ASP A 98 3.43 -9.07 7.55
CA ASP A 98 2.81 -7.81 7.12
C ASP A 98 3.90 -6.73 7.01
N VAL A 99 4.82 -6.69 7.97
CA VAL A 99 5.98 -5.79 7.95
C VAL A 99 6.86 -6.04 6.74
N ILE A 100 7.15 -7.32 6.43
CA ILE A 100 7.93 -7.70 5.25
C ILE A 100 7.18 -7.31 3.98
N PHE A 101 5.87 -7.54 3.92
CA PHE A 101 5.03 -7.16 2.79
C PHE A 101 5.12 -5.65 2.50
N PHE A 102 4.80 -4.80 3.49
CA PHE A 102 4.86 -3.34 3.32
C PHE A 102 6.28 -2.86 2.96
N SER A 103 7.30 -3.40 3.64
CA SER A 103 8.70 -3.02 3.40
C SER A 103 9.16 -3.40 1.98
N SER A 104 8.78 -4.59 1.49
CA SER A 104 9.09 -5.03 0.12
C SER A 104 8.42 -4.16 -0.92
N LEU A 105 7.17 -3.75 -0.67
CA LEU A 105 6.39 -2.91 -1.57
C LEU A 105 6.93 -1.47 -1.62
N ILE A 106 7.34 -0.91 -0.46
CA ILE A 106 8.05 0.37 -0.39
C ILE A 106 9.35 0.31 -1.18
N ALA A 107 10.18 -0.71 -0.94
CA ALA A 107 11.46 -0.87 -1.62
C ALA A 107 11.30 -0.99 -3.14
N PHE A 108 10.32 -1.79 -3.59
CA PHE A 108 10.01 -1.96 -5.01
C PHE A 108 9.63 -0.63 -5.69
N TRP A 109 8.72 0.15 -5.09
CA TRP A 109 8.27 1.42 -5.68
C TRP A 109 9.34 2.52 -5.62
N LEU A 110 10.16 2.57 -4.57
CA LEU A 110 11.30 3.49 -4.52
C LEU A 110 12.38 3.12 -5.55
N PHE A 111 12.63 1.82 -5.74
CA PHE A 111 13.54 1.36 -6.78
C PHE A 111 13.02 1.73 -8.17
N ALA A 112 11.74 1.49 -8.45
CA ALA A 112 11.10 1.92 -9.69
C ALA A 112 11.19 3.44 -9.90
N THR A 113 10.96 4.23 -8.85
CA THR A 113 11.13 5.70 -8.88
C THR A 113 12.54 6.08 -9.32
N THR A 114 13.56 5.42 -8.77
CA THR A 114 14.97 5.68 -9.08
C THR A 114 15.26 5.40 -10.56
N ILE A 115 14.76 4.28 -11.09
CA ILE A 115 14.90 3.93 -12.52
C ILE A 115 14.22 4.99 -13.41
N VAL A 116 12.98 5.39 -13.07
CA VAL A 116 12.24 6.39 -13.85
C VAL A 116 12.98 7.73 -13.89
N ILE A 117 13.55 8.14 -12.76
CA ILE A 117 14.35 9.38 -12.69
C ILE A 117 15.61 9.26 -13.55
N ASP A 118 16.31 8.13 -13.49
CA ASP A 118 17.55 7.90 -14.24
C ASP A 118 17.30 7.88 -15.76
N MET A 119 16.25 7.19 -16.20
CA MET A 119 15.81 7.19 -17.61
C MET A 119 15.48 8.60 -18.12
N LYS A 120 14.84 9.43 -17.30
CA LYS A 120 14.54 10.83 -17.66
C LYS A 120 15.77 11.74 -17.62
N LYS A 121 16.81 11.36 -16.89
CA LYS A 121 18.09 12.08 -16.85
C LYS A 121 18.96 11.79 -18.08
N ALA A 122 18.82 10.59 -18.63
CA ALA A 122 19.56 10.13 -19.80
C ALA A 122 18.92 10.54 -21.16
N ALA A 123 17.69 11.05 -21.15
CA ALA A 123 16.95 11.53 -22.33
C ALA A 123 16.97 13.05 -22.43
#